data_AF-A0A7C6LWF4-F1
#
_entry.id   AF-A0A7C6LWF4-F1
#
_cell.length_a   1.000
_cell.length_b   1.000
_cell.length_c   1.000
_cell.angle_alpha   90.00
_cell.angle_beta   90.00
_cell.angle_gamma   90.00
#
_symmetry.space_group_name_H-M   'P 1'
#
loop_
_entity.id
_entity.type
_entity.pdbx_description
1 polymer ?
#
loop_
_entity_poly.entity_id
_entity_poly.type
_entity_poly.pdbx_seq_one_letter_code
_entity_poly.pdbx_strand_id
1 'polypeptide(L)'
;MGKFLLNKETQKIEMHFDKQEYLALSDEQKREIKSRFLWSRTAGAWVSRSKNNHYWAKELAKKLNLEDAGATGERLSYEEELNKKAEKAEARSERYEEYADNAQKRAKNMQSVFNECRKDWSWVTQPNINSSRGRAFTRSREKIISRYRQGFEEYRKSDYFRDRAETARQTADKKQLRNPVYLHNRIKECKRNIAKFEKDIIYYEEQLYKIENGEVIKNYQGEEITAEQYQNWINDTLEKLEYEIDKQAFLENCLDEIGGNRFNKDNIKVGYLVKVKRWGIVEVTGTGTVNFTYKMINETGNLKDWISKDPYEAIIEIVEAKESKDNIVNPYVKGDILHSTRPGDNSVFRAYQVVGVTKKGVKIQQIAVENGKPIKDKFISDKQSQRRITKSKWSDFVGVYEDDWQLHKYTE
;
A
#
# COMPACT_ATOMS: atom_id res chain seq x y z
N MET A 1 27.25 34.29 9.55
CA MET A 1 27.25 33.44 8.35
C MET A 1 26.25 32.35 8.62
N GLY A 2 25.20 32.27 7.81
CA GLY A 2 24.14 31.29 8.02
C GLY A 2 24.63 29.86 7.85
N LYS A 3 23.94 28.93 8.51
CA LYS A 3 24.25 27.49 8.47
C LYS A 3 23.02 26.69 8.10
N PHE A 4 23.22 25.49 7.57
CA PHE A 4 22.16 24.51 7.42
C PHE A 4 22.53 23.21 8.12
N LEU A 5 21.52 22.49 8.61
CA LEU A 5 21.69 21.21 9.29
C LEU A 5 20.53 20.27 8.99
N LEU A 6 20.75 18.96 9.17
CA LEU A 6 19.70 17.95 9.17
C LEU A 6 19.21 17.72 10.60
N ASN A 7 17.94 18.00 10.87
CA ASN A 7 17.31 17.64 12.14
C ASN A 7 16.86 16.17 12.07
N LYS A 8 17.53 15.29 12.84
CA LYS A 8 17.27 13.84 12.82
C LYS A 8 15.90 13.47 13.41
N GLU A 9 15.34 14.28 14.31
CA GLU A 9 14.00 14.03 14.86
C GLU A 9 12.89 14.28 13.83
N THR A 10 13.07 15.28 12.98
CA THR A 10 12.04 15.65 11.97
C THR A 10 12.34 15.12 10.58
N GLN A 11 13.58 14.68 10.34
CA GLN A 11 14.13 14.29 9.05
C GLN A 11 13.95 15.41 8.00
N LYS A 12 14.29 16.63 8.41
CA LYS A 12 14.19 17.84 7.60
C LYS A 12 15.46 18.67 7.71
N ILE A 13 15.83 19.29 6.58
CA ILE A 13 16.86 20.33 6.57
C ILE A 13 16.29 21.61 7.19
N GLU A 14 17.06 22.21 8.09
CA GLU A 14 16.81 23.51 8.69
C GLU A 14 17.91 24.47 8.25
N MET A 15 17.52 25.66 7.80
CA MET A 15 18.44 26.75 7.49
C MET A 15 18.28 27.84 8.53
N HIS A 16 19.40 28.21 9.13
CA HIS A 16 19.52 29.18 10.20
C HIS A 16 20.25 30.40 9.65
N PHE A 17 19.56 31.55 9.68
CA PHE A 17 20.10 32.83 9.26
C PHE A 17 19.68 33.89 10.26
N ASP A 18 20.51 34.93 10.39
CA ASP A 18 20.08 36.13 11.07
C ASP A 18 19.07 36.91 10.22
N LYS A 19 18.21 37.68 10.89
CA LYS A 19 17.20 38.50 10.21
C LYS A 19 17.83 39.47 9.19
N GLN A 20 19.01 40.01 9.51
CA GLN A 20 19.73 40.92 8.61
C GLN A 20 20.27 40.18 7.37
N GLU A 21 20.82 38.97 7.54
CA GLU A 21 21.29 38.13 6.44
C GLU A 21 20.13 37.80 5.47
N TYR A 22 18.98 37.40 6.00
CA TYR A 22 17.81 37.12 5.16
C TYR A 22 17.29 38.37 4.43
N LEU A 23 17.31 39.54 5.07
CA LEU A 23 16.87 40.79 4.44
C LEU A 23 17.81 41.22 3.31
N ALA A 24 19.11 40.94 3.42
CA ALA A 24 20.12 41.23 2.41
C ALA A 24 20.02 40.35 1.13
N LEU A 25 19.31 39.21 1.19
CA LEU A 25 19.09 38.35 0.03
C LEU A 25 18.26 39.06 -1.06
N SER A 26 18.52 38.72 -2.32
CA SER A 26 17.71 39.18 -3.45
C SER A 26 16.29 38.63 -3.38
N ASP A 27 15.35 39.28 -4.06
CA ASP A 27 13.96 38.81 -4.10
C ASP A 27 13.82 37.45 -4.78
N GLU A 28 14.69 37.14 -5.75
CA GLU A 28 14.76 35.82 -6.39
C GLU A 28 15.22 34.74 -5.40
N GLN A 29 16.27 35.00 -4.63
CA GLN A 29 16.75 34.08 -3.58
C GLN A 29 15.67 33.85 -2.53
N LYS A 30 14.98 34.91 -2.07
CA LYS A 30 13.85 34.80 -1.13
C LYS A 30 12.70 33.97 -1.71
N ARG A 31 12.40 34.10 -3.00
CA ARG A 31 11.36 33.31 -3.69
C ARG A 31 11.75 31.83 -3.76
N GLU A 32 13.01 31.54 -4.07
CA GLU A 32 13.55 30.20 -4.14
C GLU A 32 13.55 29.50 -2.76
N ILE A 33 13.88 30.23 -1.69
CA ILE A 33 13.74 29.75 -0.31
C ILE A 33 12.27 29.40 -0.01
N LYS A 34 11.32 30.32 -0.29
CA LYS A 34 9.89 30.09 0.00
C LYS A 34 9.26 28.93 -0.78
N SER A 35 9.81 28.60 -1.95
CA SER A 35 9.32 27.47 -2.75
C SER A 35 9.72 26.12 -2.15
N ARG A 36 10.90 26.03 -1.53
CA ARG A 36 11.47 24.77 -0.97
C ARG A 36 11.38 24.67 0.56
N PHE A 37 11.20 25.79 1.26
CA PHE A 37 11.20 25.90 2.72
C PHE A 37 9.97 26.64 3.24
N LEU A 38 9.70 26.43 4.52
CA LEU A 38 8.68 27.12 5.30
C LEU A 38 9.31 27.65 6.58
N TRP A 39 9.08 28.93 6.90
CA TRP A 39 9.51 29.48 8.17
C TRP A 39 8.75 28.83 9.32
N SER A 40 9.48 28.22 10.25
CA SER A 40 8.92 27.63 11.46
C SER A 40 9.22 28.54 12.65
N ARG A 41 8.18 29.09 13.28
CA ARG A 41 8.34 29.87 14.51
C ARG A 41 8.89 29.03 15.66
N THR A 42 8.50 27.76 15.74
CA THR A 42 8.93 26.84 16.80
C THR A 42 10.40 26.46 16.68
N ALA A 43 10.90 26.26 15.45
CA ALA A 43 12.31 25.93 15.22
C ALA A 43 13.19 27.19 15.11
N GLY A 44 12.59 28.37 14.97
CA GLY A 44 13.34 29.61 14.71
C GLY A 44 14.13 29.59 13.40
N ALA A 45 13.70 28.77 12.43
CA ALA A 45 14.48 28.45 11.23
C ALA A 45 13.59 28.22 10.00
N TRP A 46 14.20 28.27 8.81
CA TRP A 46 13.57 27.84 7.58
C TRP A 46 13.66 26.32 7.45
N VAL A 47 12.51 25.66 7.50
CA VAL A 47 12.41 24.20 7.51
C VAL A 47 11.99 23.70 6.14
N SER A 48 12.71 22.72 5.61
CA SER A 48 12.45 22.16 4.29
C SER A 48 11.04 21.56 4.18
N ARG A 49 10.46 21.69 2.99
CA ARG A 49 9.18 21.06 2.64
C ARG A 49 9.35 19.57 2.39
N SER A 50 10.51 19.14 1.89
CA SER A 50 10.81 17.73 1.68
C SER A 50 11.14 17.02 2.99
N LYS A 51 10.76 15.73 3.07
CA LYS A 51 11.19 14.80 4.12
C LYS A 51 11.96 13.66 3.43
N ASN A 52 13.08 13.24 3.99
CA ASN A 52 13.95 12.14 3.50
C ASN A 52 14.63 12.34 2.12
N ASN A 53 14.11 13.19 1.23
CA ASN A 53 14.77 13.56 -0.03
C ASN A 53 15.15 15.04 -0.03
N HIS A 54 16.41 15.32 0.29
CA HIS A 54 16.90 16.66 0.56
C HIS A 54 17.73 17.26 -0.58
N TYR A 55 17.79 16.63 -1.76
CA TYR A 55 18.64 17.08 -2.86
C TYR A 55 18.51 18.58 -3.15
N TRP A 56 17.30 19.03 -3.50
CA TRP A 56 17.02 20.44 -3.81
C TRP A 56 17.18 21.38 -2.62
N ALA A 57 17.00 20.88 -1.40
CA ALA A 57 17.17 21.67 -0.18
C ALA A 57 18.67 21.91 0.10
N LYS A 58 19.50 20.87 -0.02
CA LYS A 58 20.97 20.96 0.11
C LYS A 58 21.58 21.78 -1.02
N GLU A 59 21.11 21.62 -2.25
CA GLU A 59 21.59 22.39 -3.40
C GLU A 59 21.31 23.90 -3.23
N LEU A 60 20.11 24.27 -2.75
CA LEU A 60 19.80 25.66 -2.44
C LEU A 60 20.69 26.20 -1.31
N ALA A 61 20.93 25.42 -0.26
CA ALA A 61 21.81 25.83 0.84
C ALA A 61 23.25 26.08 0.37
N LYS A 62 23.77 25.19 -0.51
CA LYS A 62 25.08 25.37 -1.17
C LYS A 62 25.11 26.63 -2.05
N LYS A 63 24.06 26.87 -2.85
CA LYS A 63 23.93 28.08 -3.69
C LYS A 63 23.94 29.37 -2.87
N LEU A 64 23.48 29.31 -1.63
CA LEU A 64 23.48 30.43 -0.69
C LEU A 64 24.78 30.52 0.14
N ASN A 65 25.78 29.67 -0.14
CA ASN A 65 27.05 29.58 0.56
C ASN A 65 26.89 29.42 2.08
N LEU A 66 25.93 28.61 2.51
CA LEU A 66 25.72 28.31 3.92
C LEU A 66 26.66 27.20 4.38
N GLU A 67 27.11 27.30 5.63
CA GLU A 67 27.93 26.27 6.26
C GLU A 67 27.10 25.00 6.52
N ASP A 68 27.64 23.84 6.16
CA ASP A 68 27.04 22.55 6.51
C ASP A 68 27.42 22.19 7.95
N ALA A 69 26.47 22.40 8.87
CA ALA A 69 26.65 22.09 10.29
C ALA A 69 26.33 20.62 10.62
N GLY A 70 26.20 19.76 9.61
CA GLY A 70 25.98 18.34 9.76
C GLY A 70 24.55 17.99 10.23
N ALA A 71 24.45 17.03 11.14
CA ALA A 71 23.17 16.55 11.68
C ALA A 71 23.06 16.86 13.17
N THR A 72 21.85 17.16 13.63
CA THR A 72 21.55 17.42 15.06
C THR A 72 20.38 16.57 15.54
N GLY A 73 20.39 16.30 16.84
CA GLY A 73 19.40 15.46 17.51
C GLY A 73 19.56 13.97 17.17
N GLU A 74 18.69 13.17 17.78
CA GLU A 74 18.63 11.73 17.56
C GLU A 74 17.45 11.38 16.65
N ARG A 75 17.58 10.27 15.92
CA ARG A 75 16.48 9.77 15.10
C ARG A 75 15.46 9.13 16.01
N LEU A 76 14.22 9.58 15.92
CA LEU A 76 13.11 8.96 16.64
C LEU A 76 12.83 7.58 16.07
N SER A 77 12.44 6.66 16.95
CA SER A 77 11.87 5.37 16.55
C SER A 77 10.59 5.57 15.73
N TYR A 78 10.20 4.53 14.99
CA TYR A 78 8.97 4.55 14.21
C TYR A 78 7.74 4.80 15.09
N GLU A 79 7.71 4.21 16.28
CA GLU A 79 6.63 4.37 17.24
C GLU A 79 6.55 5.81 17.76
N GLU A 80 7.68 6.41 18.13
CA GLU A 80 7.73 7.80 18.60
C GLU A 80 7.32 8.79 17.52
N GLU A 81 7.74 8.59 16.26
CA GLU A 81 7.28 9.42 15.13
C GLU A 81 5.75 9.35 14.99
N LEU A 82 5.19 8.14 15.16
CA LEU A 82 3.76 7.88 15.04
C LEU A 82 2.98 8.47 16.24
N ASN A 83 3.53 8.42 17.45
CA ASN A 83 2.99 9.06 18.65
C ASN A 83 3.01 10.59 18.54
N LYS A 84 4.15 11.21 18.19
CA LYS A 84 4.23 12.67 17.94
C LYS A 84 3.24 13.12 16.86
N LYS A 85 2.98 12.29 15.84
CA LYS A 85 1.99 12.60 14.81
C LYS A 85 0.55 12.55 15.36
N ALA A 86 0.24 11.58 16.20
CA ALA A 86 -1.06 11.45 16.84
C ALA A 86 -1.32 12.59 17.84
N GLU A 87 -0.37 12.90 18.71
CA GLU A 87 -0.45 14.05 19.63
C GLU A 87 -0.70 15.37 18.89
N LYS A 88 0.03 15.60 17.78
CA LYS A 88 -0.18 16.79 16.93
C LYS A 88 -1.56 16.81 16.28
N ALA A 89 -2.14 15.65 16.00
CA ALA A 89 -3.48 15.54 15.46
C ALA A 89 -4.54 15.75 16.54
N GLU A 90 -4.35 15.24 17.75
CA GLU A 90 -5.21 15.47 18.92
C GLU A 90 -5.25 16.95 19.31
N ALA A 91 -4.09 17.57 19.53
CA ALA A 91 -4.01 19.00 19.83
C ALA A 91 -4.60 19.89 18.71
N ARG A 92 -4.60 19.39 17.46
CA ARG A 92 -5.28 20.08 16.36
C ARG A 92 -6.79 19.89 16.42
N SER A 93 -7.27 18.69 16.76
CA SER A 93 -8.68 18.41 16.97
C SER A 93 -9.26 19.32 18.04
N GLU A 94 -8.63 19.37 19.21
CA GLU A 94 -9.07 20.19 20.35
C GLU A 94 -9.22 21.66 19.96
N ARG A 95 -8.23 22.23 19.27
CA ARG A 95 -8.30 23.62 18.77
C ARG A 95 -9.45 23.82 17.79
N TYR A 96 -9.72 22.86 16.91
CA TYR A 96 -10.84 22.98 15.96
C TYR A 96 -12.19 22.82 16.64
N GLU A 97 -12.32 21.97 17.65
CA GLU A 97 -13.52 21.88 18.48
C GLU A 97 -13.77 23.21 19.21
N GLU A 98 -12.74 23.81 19.79
CA GLU A 98 -12.84 25.13 20.41
C GLU A 98 -13.28 26.21 19.40
N TYR A 99 -12.71 26.21 18.20
CA TYR A 99 -13.13 27.15 17.14
C TYR A 99 -14.56 26.91 16.68
N ALA A 100 -14.99 25.66 16.59
CA ALA A 100 -16.36 25.31 16.25
C ALA A 100 -17.34 25.82 17.30
N ASP A 101 -17.06 25.61 18.58
CA ASP A 101 -17.90 26.04 19.69
C ASP A 101 -17.96 27.57 19.79
N ASN A 102 -16.82 28.23 19.60
CA ASN A 102 -16.77 29.70 19.57
C ASN A 102 -17.53 30.27 18.36
N ALA A 103 -17.48 29.62 17.19
CA ALA A 103 -18.29 30.00 16.04
C ALA A 103 -19.79 29.78 16.31
N GLN A 104 -20.17 28.66 16.93
CA GLN A 104 -21.55 28.35 17.28
C GLN A 104 -22.12 29.37 18.29
N LYS A 105 -21.34 29.71 19.33
CA LYS A 105 -21.70 30.75 20.31
C LYS A 105 -21.92 32.11 19.63
N ARG A 106 -21.02 32.50 18.72
CA ARG A 106 -21.16 33.75 17.94
C ARG A 106 -22.40 33.73 17.06
N ALA A 107 -22.67 32.63 16.36
CA ALA A 107 -23.88 32.46 15.55
C ALA A 107 -25.16 32.60 16.37
N LYS A 108 -25.24 31.92 17.52
CA LYS A 108 -26.36 32.02 18.46
C LYS A 108 -26.58 33.46 18.94
N ASN A 109 -25.51 34.16 19.30
CA ASN A 109 -25.56 35.56 19.71
C ASN A 109 -25.99 36.50 18.57
N MET A 110 -25.60 36.24 17.33
CA MET A 110 -26.02 37.04 16.17
C MET A 110 -27.50 36.87 15.85
N GLN A 111 -28.05 35.68 16.07
CA GLN A 111 -29.46 35.38 15.81
C GLN A 111 -30.40 35.71 16.97
N SER A 112 -29.89 35.88 18.20
CA SER A 112 -30.71 36.08 19.40
C SER A 112 -31.65 37.28 19.27
N VAL A 113 -31.15 38.43 18.80
CA VAL A 113 -31.95 39.66 18.66
C VAL A 113 -33.10 39.45 17.68
N PHE A 114 -32.85 38.83 16.53
CA PHE A 114 -33.92 38.50 15.57
C PHE A 114 -34.91 37.49 16.15
N ASN A 115 -34.42 36.49 16.89
CA ASN A 115 -35.26 35.48 17.54
C ASN A 115 -36.19 36.06 18.62
N GLU A 116 -35.76 37.13 19.28
CA GLU A 116 -36.63 37.87 20.20
C GLU A 116 -37.62 38.75 19.43
N CYS A 117 -37.15 39.55 18.47
CA CYS A 117 -38.02 40.43 17.68
C CYS A 117 -39.10 39.69 16.89
N ARG A 118 -38.82 38.49 16.37
CA ARG A 118 -39.78 37.69 15.59
C ARG A 118 -40.94 37.12 16.42
N LYS A 119 -40.86 37.17 17.76
CA LYS A 119 -41.99 36.79 18.63
C LYS A 119 -43.16 37.77 18.48
N ASP A 120 -42.87 39.01 18.11
CA ASP A 120 -43.86 39.98 17.68
C ASP A 120 -44.03 39.89 16.15
N TRP A 121 -45.16 39.35 15.71
CA TRP A 121 -45.46 39.22 14.29
C TRP A 121 -45.57 40.58 13.59
N SER A 122 -46.04 41.60 14.30
CA SER A 122 -46.19 42.95 13.75
C SER A 122 -44.84 43.54 13.34
N TRP A 123 -43.79 43.31 14.12
CA TRP A 123 -42.42 43.72 13.79
C TRP A 123 -41.91 43.09 12.48
N VAL A 124 -42.29 41.83 12.22
CA VAL A 124 -41.90 41.08 11.02
C VAL A 124 -42.70 41.52 9.79
N THR A 125 -44.00 41.81 9.92
CA THR A 125 -44.87 42.07 8.77
C THR A 125 -45.14 43.53 8.48
N GLN A 126 -44.75 44.46 9.36
CA GLN A 126 -45.01 45.88 9.17
C GLN A 126 -44.38 46.38 7.85
N PRO A 127 -45.16 47.08 7.00
CA PRO A 127 -44.67 47.62 5.75
C PRO A 127 -43.66 48.76 5.99
N ASN A 128 -42.78 48.98 5.02
CA ASN A 128 -41.84 50.10 5.07
C ASN A 128 -42.58 51.42 4.87
N ILE A 129 -42.67 52.23 5.92
CA ILE A 129 -43.32 53.54 5.88
C ILE A 129 -42.29 54.60 5.49
N ASN A 130 -42.55 55.38 4.43
CA ASN A 130 -41.66 56.45 3.97
C ASN A 130 -41.82 57.74 4.80
N SER A 131 -41.62 57.63 6.12
CA SER A 131 -41.56 58.74 7.07
C SER A 131 -40.21 58.73 7.81
N SER A 132 -39.85 59.81 8.49
CA SER A 132 -38.59 59.87 9.26
C SER A 132 -38.48 58.71 10.27
N ARG A 133 -39.55 58.45 11.04
CA ARG A 133 -39.62 57.34 12.00
C ARG A 133 -39.69 55.96 11.31
N GLY A 134 -40.41 55.85 10.19
CA GLY A 134 -40.51 54.61 9.42
C GLY A 134 -39.17 54.18 8.81
N ARG A 135 -38.39 55.12 8.24
CA ARG A 135 -37.05 54.85 7.71
C ARG A 135 -36.07 54.41 8.81
N ALA A 136 -36.17 54.98 10.01
CA ALA A 136 -35.33 54.56 11.14
C ALA A 136 -35.64 53.11 11.57
N PHE A 137 -36.93 52.74 11.62
CA PHE A 137 -37.37 51.37 11.89
C PHE A 137 -36.87 50.39 10.81
N THR A 138 -37.08 50.69 9.53
CA THR A 138 -36.61 49.86 8.41
C THR A 138 -35.10 49.61 8.48
N ARG A 139 -34.29 50.66 8.71
CA ARG A 139 -32.83 50.53 8.85
C ARG A 139 -32.43 49.65 10.05
N SER A 140 -33.15 49.76 11.17
CA SER A 140 -32.90 48.92 12.35
C SER A 140 -33.22 47.45 12.04
N ARG A 141 -34.38 47.19 11.44
CA ARG A 141 -34.82 45.86 11.04
C ARG A 141 -33.86 45.21 10.02
N GLU A 142 -33.40 45.96 9.01
CA GLU A 142 -32.41 45.49 8.05
C GLU A 142 -31.08 45.10 8.70
N LYS A 143 -30.58 45.89 9.66
CA LYS A 143 -29.38 45.54 10.43
C LYS A 143 -29.56 44.23 11.21
N ILE A 144 -30.72 44.04 11.86
CA ILE A 144 -31.03 42.83 12.61
C ILE A 144 -31.11 41.61 11.67
N ILE A 145 -31.80 41.73 10.52
CA ILE A 145 -31.89 40.67 9.51
C ILE A 145 -30.52 40.36 8.91
N SER A 146 -29.70 41.36 8.64
CA SER A 146 -28.33 41.18 8.14
C SER A 146 -27.46 40.42 9.13
N ARG A 147 -27.50 40.78 10.42
CA ARG A 147 -26.81 40.03 11.49
C ARG A 147 -27.31 38.59 11.61
N TYR A 148 -28.63 38.38 11.52
CA TYR A 148 -29.22 37.04 11.50
C TYR A 148 -28.69 36.19 10.34
N ARG A 149 -28.59 36.77 9.13
CA ARG A 149 -27.99 36.11 7.96
C ARG A 149 -26.51 35.77 8.17
N GLN A 150 -25.73 36.70 8.72
CA GLN A 150 -24.33 36.45 9.08
C GLN A 150 -24.16 35.32 10.10
N GLY A 151 -25.15 35.14 11.00
CA GLY A 151 -25.18 34.01 11.93
C GLY A 151 -25.17 32.65 11.22
N PHE A 152 -25.81 32.51 10.06
CA PHE A 152 -25.74 31.27 9.28
C PHE A 152 -24.35 30.99 8.71
N GLU A 153 -23.61 32.04 8.31
CA GLU A 153 -22.22 31.86 7.87
C GLU A 153 -21.33 31.40 9.02
N GLU A 154 -21.56 31.89 10.24
CA GLU A 154 -20.84 31.42 11.43
C GLU A 154 -21.21 29.97 11.80
N TYR A 155 -22.46 29.53 11.59
CA TYR A 155 -22.81 28.11 11.71
C TYR A 155 -22.07 27.24 10.68
N ARG A 156 -21.99 27.68 9.41
CA ARG A 156 -21.21 26.96 8.38
C ARG A 156 -19.73 26.86 8.74
N LYS A 157 -19.15 27.92 9.33
CA LYS A 157 -17.78 27.88 9.86
C LYS A 157 -17.64 26.88 11.00
N SER A 158 -18.63 26.81 11.90
CA SER A 158 -18.66 25.81 12.99
C SER A 158 -18.63 24.40 12.43
N ASP A 159 -19.49 24.10 11.45
CA ASP A 159 -19.54 22.78 10.80
C ASP A 159 -18.23 22.44 10.09
N TYR A 160 -17.63 23.42 9.40
CA TYR A 160 -16.30 23.25 8.79
C TYR A 160 -15.24 22.88 9.82
N PHE A 161 -15.19 23.55 10.97
CA PHE A 161 -14.22 23.23 12.01
C PHE A 161 -14.50 21.87 12.66
N ARG A 162 -15.77 21.47 12.82
CA ARG A 162 -16.14 20.13 13.31
C ARG A 162 -15.65 19.02 12.39
N ASP A 163 -15.86 19.16 11.08
CA ASP A 163 -15.37 18.21 10.08
C ASP A 163 -13.83 18.08 10.12
N ARG A 164 -13.13 19.21 10.26
CA ARG A 164 -11.67 19.23 10.42
C ARG A 164 -11.20 18.58 11.72
N ALA A 165 -11.92 18.77 12.82
CA ALA A 165 -11.65 18.10 14.09
C ALA A 165 -11.84 16.58 13.96
N GLU A 166 -12.93 16.13 13.33
CA GLU A 166 -13.17 14.72 13.08
C GLU A 166 -12.06 14.07 12.23
N THR A 167 -11.65 14.71 11.14
CA THR A 167 -10.53 14.24 10.32
C THR A 167 -9.23 14.11 11.13
N ALA A 168 -8.98 15.05 12.04
CA ALA A 168 -7.81 15.02 12.92
C ALA A 168 -7.90 13.86 13.93
N ARG A 169 -9.07 13.63 14.55
CA ARG A 169 -9.32 12.48 15.45
C ARG A 169 -9.11 11.14 14.75
N GLN A 170 -9.61 11.00 13.52
CA GLN A 170 -9.38 9.79 12.73
C GLN A 170 -7.89 9.51 12.49
N THR A 171 -7.07 10.57 12.34
CA THR A 171 -5.62 10.44 12.21
C THR A 171 -4.97 10.01 13.53
N ALA A 172 -5.45 10.52 14.67
CA ALA A 172 -4.94 10.18 16.00
C ALA A 172 -5.25 8.73 16.41
N ASP A 173 -6.45 8.23 16.09
CA ASP A 173 -6.93 6.90 16.50
C ASP A 173 -6.16 5.73 15.84
N LYS A 174 -5.30 6.00 14.84
CA LYS A 174 -4.42 5.01 14.20
C LYS A 174 -5.13 3.70 13.79
N LYS A 175 -6.42 3.76 13.42
CA LYS A 175 -7.27 2.58 13.12
C LYS A 175 -6.64 1.55 12.19
N GLN A 176 -5.78 2.00 11.28
CA GLN A 176 -5.03 1.16 10.34
C GLN A 176 -4.15 0.10 11.03
N LEU A 177 -3.62 0.38 12.23
CA LEU A 177 -2.80 -0.58 12.99
C LEU A 177 -3.63 -1.75 13.55
N ARG A 178 -4.96 -1.61 13.61
CA ARG A 178 -5.87 -2.71 13.98
C ARG A 178 -6.28 -3.58 12.79
N ASN A 179 -5.75 -3.32 11.59
CA ASN A 179 -6.10 -4.05 10.38
C ASN A 179 -5.00 -5.07 10.02
N PRO A 180 -5.23 -6.38 10.16
CA PRO A 180 -4.23 -7.42 9.87
C PRO A 180 -3.65 -7.32 8.45
N VAL A 181 -4.50 -7.04 7.46
CA VAL A 181 -4.07 -6.92 6.06
C VAL A 181 -3.16 -5.71 5.84
N TYR A 182 -3.41 -4.61 6.53
CA TYR A 182 -2.55 -3.43 6.47
C TYR A 182 -1.17 -3.75 7.07
N LEU A 183 -1.14 -4.35 8.26
CA LEU A 183 0.09 -4.75 8.94
C LEU A 183 0.90 -5.73 8.09
N HIS A 184 0.28 -6.80 7.57
CA HIS A 184 0.95 -7.77 6.70
C HIS A 184 1.63 -7.09 5.51
N ASN A 185 0.91 -6.22 4.80
CA ASN A 185 1.46 -5.52 3.63
C ASN A 185 2.62 -4.60 4.00
N ARG A 186 2.56 -3.92 5.15
CA ARG A 186 3.64 -3.05 5.64
C ARG A 186 4.86 -3.85 6.11
N ILE A 187 4.66 -4.94 6.85
CA ILE A 187 5.74 -5.85 7.25
C ILE A 187 6.44 -6.41 6.02
N LYS A 188 5.69 -6.81 4.99
CA LYS A 188 6.25 -7.28 3.71
C LYS A 188 7.07 -6.20 3.00
N GLU A 189 6.61 -4.95 3.02
CA GLU A 189 7.36 -3.81 2.48
C GLU A 189 8.67 -3.58 3.25
N CYS A 190 8.63 -3.61 4.59
CA CYS A 190 9.80 -3.51 5.45
C CYS A 190 10.82 -4.61 5.12
N LYS A 191 10.40 -5.88 5.09
CA LYS A 191 11.26 -7.03 4.74
C LYS A 191 11.92 -6.87 3.37
N ARG A 192 11.18 -6.35 2.38
CA ARG A 192 11.73 -6.04 1.05
C ARG A 192 12.78 -4.93 1.11
N ASN A 193 12.54 -3.88 1.88
CA ASN A 193 13.47 -2.76 2.01
C ASN A 193 14.74 -3.18 2.77
N ILE A 194 14.62 -3.93 3.86
CA ILE A 194 15.72 -4.52 4.63
C ILE A 194 16.63 -5.34 3.70
N ALA A 195 16.05 -6.31 2.97
CA ALA A 195 16.81 -7.14 2.04
C ALA A 195 17.46 -6.35 0.89
N LYS A 196 16.92 -5.18 0.55
CA LYS A 196 17.54 -4.28 -0.43
C LYS A 196 18.72 -3.54 0.21
N PHE A 197 18.54 -2.94 1.38
CA PHE A 197 19.59 -2.19 2.06
C PHE A 197 20.78 -3.08 2.44
N GLU A 198 20.54 -4.32 2.87
CA GLU A 198 21.60 -5.31 3.11
C GLU A 198 22.44 -5.55 1.84
N LYS A 199 21.80 -5.70 0.68
CA LYS A 199 22.50 -5.85 -0.61
C LYS A 199 23.26 -4.60 -1.01
N ASP A 200 22.68 -3.43 -0.80
CA ASP A 200 23.30 -2.15 -1.10
C ASP A 200 24.56 -1.96 -0.21
N ILE A 201 24.49 -2.32 1.08
CA ILE A 201 25.63 -2.28 2.03
C ILE A 201 26.75 -3.22 1.55
N ILE A 202 26.44 -4.49 1.28
CA ILE A 202 27.44 -5.45 0.77
C ILE A 202 28.12 -4.91 -0.49
N TYR A 203 27.33 -4.36 -1.41
CA TYR A 203 27.88 -3.76 -2.64
C TYR A 203 28.83 -2.59 -2.34
N TYR A 204 28.48 -1.71 -1.40
CA TYR A 204 29.33 -0.59 -1.01
C TYR A 204 30.61 -1.06 -0.30
N GLU A 205 30.53 -2.07 0.56
CA GLU A 205 31.69 -2.69 1.22
C GLU A 205 32.64 -3.33 0.19
N GLU A 206 32.11 -4.01 -0.82
CA GLU A 206 32.91 -4.55 -1.94
C GLU A 206 33.61 -3.45 -2.73
N GLN A 207 32.95 -2.30 -3.00
CA GLN A 207 33.59 -1.18 -3.68
C GLN A 207 34.66 -0.52 -2.80
N LEU A 208 34.39 -0.38 -1.50
CA LEU A 208 35.36 0.17 -0.55
C LEU A 208 36.63 -0.70 -0.51
N TYR A 209 36.47 -2.02 -0.44
CA TYR A 209 37.58 -2.97 -0.49
C TYR A 209 38.42 -2.83 -1.78
N LYS A 210 37.78 -2.62 -2.94
CA LYS A 210 38.50 -2.38 -4.20
C LYS A 210 39.33 -1.09 -4.17
N ILE A 211 38.77 -0.01 -3.62
CA ILE A 211 39.48 1.26 -3.46
C ILE A 211 40.67 1.11 -2.51
N GLU A 212 40.50 0.41 -1.39
CA GLU A 212 41.59 0.12 -0.45
C GLU A 212 42.72 -0.70 -1.08
N ASN A 213 42.40 -1.56 -2.05
CA ASN A 213 43.37 -2.30 -2.85
C ASN A 213 43.96 -1.51 -4.03
N GLY A 214 43.65 -0.21 -4.13
CA GLY A 214 44.25 0.71 -5.11
C GLY A 214 43.48 0.85 -6.43
N GLU A 215 42.25 0.33 -6.54
CA GLU A 215 41.41 0.56 -7.73
C GLU A 215 40.74 1.94 -7.69
N VAL A 216 40.76 2.65 -8.82
CA VAL A 216 40.09 3.96 -8.97
C VAL A 216 38.70 3.74 -9.55
N ILE A 217 37.67 3.90 -8.72
CA ILE A 217 36.27 3.79 -9.14
C ILE A 217 35.76 5.17 -9.54
N LYS A 218 35.17 5.26 -10.74
CA LYS A 218 34.60 6.50 -11.28
C LYS A 218 33.09 6.42 -11.36
N ASN A 219 32.42 7.53 -11.12
CA ASN A 219 30.99 7.66 -11.34
C ASN A 219 30.67 7.78 -12.85
N TYR A 220 29.37 7.82 -13.20
CA TYR A 220 28.93 7.98 -14.59
C TYR A 220 29.43 9.28 -15.25
N GLN A 221 29.74 10.31 -14.46
CA GLN A 221 30.27 11.60 -14.91
C GLN A 221 31.80 11.61 -15.01
N GLY A 222 32.47 10.49 -14.71
CA GLY A 222 33.92 10.35 -14.76
C GLY A 222 34.67 10.88 -13.53
N GLU A 223 33.96 11.33 -12.50
CA GLU A 223 34.55 11.80 -11.24
C GLU A 223 34.92 10.60 -10.35
N GLU A 224 36.06 10.70 -9.66
CA GLU A 224 36.56 9.65 -8.78
C GLU A 224 35.75 9.63 -7.47
N ILE A 225 35.24 8.44 -7.13
CA ILE A 225 34.50 8.23 -5.89
C ILE A 225 35.52 7.87 -4.80
N THR A 226 35.53 8.64 -3.71
CA THR A 226 36.48 8.43 -2.62
C THR A 226 36.01 7.34 -1.65
N ALA A 227 36.94 6.72 -0.92
CA ALA A 227 36.62 5.78 0.15
C ALA A 227 35.69 6.39 1.21
N GLU A 228 35.90 7.67 1.56
CA GLU A 228 35.05 8.41 2.49
C GLU A 228 33.60 8.54 1.99
N GLN A 229 33.38 8.70 0.67
CA GLN A 229 32.04 8.74 0.10
C GLN A 229 31.32 7.40 0.24
N TYR A 230 32.00 6.28 -0.02
CA TYR A 230 31.42 4.95 0.21
C TYR A 230 31.14 4.70 1.70
N GLN A 231 32.03 5.11 2.60
CA GLN A 231 31.79 5.00 4.03
C GLN A 231 30.55 5.80 4.46
N ASN A 232 30.39 7.01 3.93
CA ASN A 232 29.19 7.82 4.18
C ASN A 232 27.92 7.15 3.64
N TRP A 233 27.96 6.54 2.46
CA TRP A 233 26.82 5.78 1.92
C TRP A 233 26.48 4.53 2.74
N ILE A 234 27.49 3.82 3.25
CA ILE A 234 27.30 2.69 4.17
C ILE A 234 26.60 3.18 5.44
N ASN A 235 27.13 4.21 6.09
CA ASN A 235 26.54 4.79 7.31
C ASN A 235 25.09 5.26 7.08
N ASP A 236 24.84 6.01 5.99
CA ASP A 236 23.50 6.47 5.62
C ASP A 236 22.52 5.32 5.33
N THR A 237 23.03 4.19 4.84
CA THR A 237 22.21 3.01 4.52
C THR A 237 21.95 2.15 5.76
N LEU A 238 22.92 2.05 6.67
CA LEU A 238 22.75 1.43 7.98
C LEU A 238 21.69 2.16 8.81
N GLU A 239 21.70 3.49 8.85
CA GLU A 239 20.64 4.26 9.55
C GLU A 239 19.24 3.97 8.99
N LYS A 240 19.12 3.76 7.66
CA LYS A 240 17.84 3.40 7.02
C LYS A 240 17.42 1.97 7.32
N LEU A 241 18.40 1.06 7.38
CA LEU A 241 18.20 -0.35 7.72
C LEU A 241 17.68 -0.47 9.15
N GLU A 242 18.35 0.14 10.12
CA GLU A 242 17.95 0.15 11.53
C GLU A 242 16.51 0.67 11.70
N TYR A 243 16.15 1.74 11.00
CA TYR A 243 14.78 2.27 11.03
C TYR A 243 13.73 1.31 10.46
N GLU A 244 14.02 0.62 9.35
CA GLU A 244 13.07 -0.36 8.80
C GLU A 244 12.98 -1.62 9.68
N ILE A 245 14.04 -1.99 10.40
CA ILE A 245 14.03 -3.07 11.40
C ILE A 245 13.15 -2.69 12.59
N ASP A 246 13.36 -1.50 13.17
CA ASP A 246 12.54 -0.97 14.27
C ASP A 246 11.06 -0.91 13.89
N LYS A 247 10.77 -0.36 12.71
CA LYS A 247 9.42 -0.31 12.14
C LYS A 247 8.84 -1.71 11.92
N GLN A 248 9.62 -2.68 11.45
CA GLN A 248 9.16 -4.05 11.30
C GLN A 248 8.77 -4.64 12.67
N ALA A 249 9.66 -4.51 13.67
CA ALA A 249 9.44 -5.04 15.01
C ALA A 249 8.17 -4.44 15.65
N PHE A 250 7.98 -3.12 15.54
CA PHE A 250 6.76 -2.46 16.00
C PHE A 250 5.49 -3.01 15.31
N LEU A 251 5.52 -3.18 13.99
CA LEU A 251 4.36 -3.66 13.24
C LEU A 251 4.05 -5.14 13.53
N GLU A 252 5.08 -5.96 13.78
CA GLU A 252 4.94 -7.34 14.21
C GLU A 252 4.32 -7.41 15.63
N ASN A 253 4.76 -6.57 16.57
CA ASN A 253 4.13 -6.45 17.89
C ASN A 253 2.64 -6.06 17.78
N CYS A 254 2.31 -5.08 16.94
CA CYS A 254 0.91 -4.71 16.66
C CYS A 254 0.09 -5.88 16.07
N LEU A 255 0.72 -6.73 15.26
CA LEU A 255 0.07 -7.90 14.66
C LEU A 255 -0.20 -8.97 15.72
N ASP A 256 0.73 -9.17 16.64
CA ASP A 256 0.60 -10.11 17.75
C ASP A 256 -0.48 -9.66 18.73
N GLU A 257 -0.58 -8.36 19.04
CA GLU A 257 -1.64 -7.79 19.88
C GLU A 257 -3.06 -8.03 19.34
N ILE A 258 -3.25 -8.06 18.01
CA ILE A 258 -4.55 -8.37 17.40
C ILE A 258 -4.83 -9.88 17.29
N GLY A 259 -3.95 -10.71 17.87
CA GLY A 259 -4.07 -12.17 17.91
C GLY A 259 -3.35 -12.89 16.77
N GLY A 260 -2.42 -12.21 16.09
CA GLY A 260 -1.55 -12.78 15.05
C GLY A 260 -2.28 -13.33 13.84
N ASN A 261 -1.54 -14.14 13.06
CA ASN A 261 -2.05 -14.79 11.87
C ASN A 261 -2.84 -16.05 12.22
N ARG A 262 -4.17 -15.95 12.21
CA ARG A 262 -5.07 -17.08 12.53
C ARG A 262 -5.11 -18.17 11.46
N PHE A 263 -4.86 -17.80 10.21
CA PHE A 263 -4.97 -18.69 9.06
C PHE A 263 -3.66 -18.77 8.31
N ASN A 264 -3.35 -19.95 7.80
CA ASN A 264 -2.17 -20.24 7.01
C ASN A 264 -2.49 -21.33 5.98
N LYS A 265 -1.49 -21.72 5.20
CA LYS A 265 -1.59 -22.76 4.17
C LYS A 265 -2.00 -24.14 4.73
N ASP A 266 -1.64 -24.46 5.96
CA ASP A 266 -1.92 -25.78 6.56
C ASP A 266 -3.37 -25.88 7.05
N ASN A 267 -3.93 -24.74 7.50
CA ASN A 267 -5.28 -24.66 8.06
C ASN A 267 -6.37 -24.37 7.02
N ILE A 268 -6.03 -23.77 5.88
CA ILE A 268 -6.96 -23.51 4.77
C ILE A 268 -6.74 -24.51 3.65
N LYS A 269 -7.82 -25.17 3.20
CA LYS A 269 -7.77 -26.15 2.09
C LYS A 269 -8.63 -25.69 0.91
N VAL A 270 -8.32 -26.27 -0.26
CA VAL A 270 -9.11 -26.05 -1.48
C VAL A 270 -10.53 -26.59 -1.31
N GLY A 271 -11.52 -25.80 -1.72
CA GLY A 271 -12.95 -26.05 -1.55
C GLY A 271 -13.56 -25.41 -0.30
N TYR A 272 -12.76 -24.86 0.62
CA TYR A 272 -13.29 -24.17 1.80
C TYR A 272 -14.02 -22.88 1.40
N LEU A 273 -15.14 -22.61 2.07
CA LEU A 273 -15.79 -21.31 2.03
C LEU A 273 -15.28 -20.47 3.19
N VAL A 274 -14.65 -19.34 2.86
CA VAL A 274 -14.06 -18.42 3.83
C VAL A 274 -14.68 -17.05 3.65
N LYS A 275 -14.83 -16.32 4.75
CA LYS A 275 -15.30 -14.93 4.73
C LYS A 275 -14.13 -13.98 4.74
N VAL A 276 -14.07 -13.12 3.74
CA VAL A 276 -13.03 -12.10 3.55
C VAL A 276 -13.64 -10.71 3.74
N LYS A 277 -12.96 -9.84 4.48
CA LYS A 277 -13.48 -8.51 4.88
C LYS A 277 -13.99 -7.65 3.72
N ARG A 278 -13.33 -7.72 2.56
CA ARG A 278 -13.63 -6.88 1.40
C ARG A 278 -14.75 -7.42 0.52
N TRP A 279 -14.89 -8.74 0.43
CA TRP A 279 -15.70 -9.40 -0.61
C TRP A 279 -16.81 -10.29 -0.06
N GLY A 280 -16.86 -10.51 1.25
CA GLY A 280 -17.81 -11.44 1.85
C GLY A 280 -17.34 -12.89 1.70
N ILE A 281 -18.26 -13.80 1.37
CA ILE A 281 -17.97 -15.24 1.31
C ILE A 281 -17.35 -15.60 -0.05
N VAL A 282 -16.24 -16.33 -0.02
CA VAL A 282 -15.50 -16.77 -1.21
C VAL A 282 -15.09 -18.23 -1.09
N GLU A 283 -14.93 -18.91 -2.22
CA GLU A 283 -14.44 -20.29 -2.27
C GLU A 283 -12.94 -20.33 -2.58
N VAL A 284 -12.19 -21.06 -1.76
CA VAL A 284 -10.75 -21.25 -1.94
C VAL A 284 -10.48 -22.22 -3.09
N THR A 285 -9.79 -21.74 -4.12
CA THR A 285 -9.40 -22.54 -5.29
C THR A 285 -7.95 -23.00 -5.27
N GLY A 286 -7.13 -22.46 -4.36
CA GLY A 286 -5.71 -22.80 -4.26
C GLY A 286 -5.03 -22.17 -3.06
N THR A 287 -3.99 -22.82 -2.55
CA THR A 287 -3.33 -22.50 -1.29
C THR A 287 -1.83 -22.31 -1.52
N GLY A 288 -1.42 -21.06 -1.76
CA GLY A 288 -0.01 -20.69 -1.89
C GLY A 288 0.67 -20.51 -0.53
N THR A 289 1.99 -20.32 -0.50
CA THR A 289 2.73 -20.13 0.76
C THR A 289 2.34 -18.85 1.49
N VAL A 290 2.11 -17.76 0.75
CA VAL A 290 1.82 -16.42 1.31
C VAL A 290 0.37 -16.01 1.06
N ASN A 291 -0.16 -16.32 -0.13
CA ASN A 291 -1.50 -15.93 -0.54
C ASN A 291 -2.32 -17.17 -0.92
N PHE A 292 -3.63 -17.12 -0.66
CA PHE A 292 -4.58 -18.07 -1.22
C PHE A 292 -5.23 -17.49 -2.49
N THR A 293 -5.68 -18.37 -3.37
CA THR A 293 -6.49 -18.02 -4.54
C THR A 293 -7.94 -18.38 -4.28
N TYR A 294 -8.86 -17.52 -4.70
CA TYR A 294 -10.29 -17.73 -4.49
C TYR A 294 -11.14 -17.28 -5.68
N LYS A 295 -12.38 -17.78 -5.70
CA LYS A 295 -13.46 -17.32 -6.57
C LYS A 295 -14.57 -16.72 -5.71
N MET A 296 -15.09 -15.57 -6.15
CA MET A 296 -16.23 -14.93 -5.49
C MET A 296 -17.52 -15.65 -5.83
N ILE A 297 -18.46 -15.67 -4.89
CA ILE A 297 -19.80 -16.18 -5.11
C ILE A 297 -20.70 -15.00 -5.53
N ASN A 298 -21.48 -15.18 -6.59
CA ASN A 298 -22.49 -14.22 -7.04
C ASN A 298 -23.72 -14.23 -6.13
N GLU A 299 -24.57 -13.21 -6.26
CA GLU A 299 -25.87 -13.13 -5.56
C GLU A 299 -26.77 -14.35 -5.81
N THR A 300 -26.58 -15.05 -6.93
CA THR A 300 -27.29 -16.27 -7.31
C THR A 300 -26.65 -17.57 -6.80
N GLY A 301 -25.57 -17.49 -6.02
CA GLY A 301 -24.86 -18.67 -5.48
C GLY A 301 -23.84 -19.31 -6.42
N ASN A 302 -23.68 -18.80 -7.64
CA ASN A 302 -22.72 -19.31 -8.62
C ASN A 302 -21.33 -18.66 -8.46
N LEU A 303 -20.26 -19.44 -8.68
CA LEU A 303 -18.89 -18.94 -8.66
C LEU A 303 -18.62 -18.05 -9.89
N LYS A 304 -17.95 -16.91 -9.68
CA LYS A 304 -17.40 -16.10 -10.77
C LYS A 304 -16.21 -16.83 -11.42
N ASP A 305 -16.06 -16.66 -12.73
CA ASP A 305 -14.94 -17.24 -13.49
C ASP A 305 -13.58 -16.60 -13.17
N TRP A 306 -13.59 -15.37 -12.66
CA TRP A 306 -12.38 -14.63 -12.32
C TRP A 306 -11.74 -15.12 -11.02
N ILE A 307 -10.47 -15.50 -11.09
CA ILE A 307 -9.66 -15.94 -9.94
C ILE A 307 -8.91 -14.75 -9.36
N SER A 308 -9.07 -14.51 -8.06
CA SER A 308 -8.37 -13.46 -7.32
C SER A 308 -7.41 -14.04 -6.27
N LYS A 309 -6.52 -13.21 -5.73
CA LYS A 309 -5.54 -13.57 -4.70
C LYS A 309 -5.62 -12.60 -3.53
N ASP A 310 -5.64 -13.12 -2.31
CA ASP A 310 -5.51 -12.33 -1.09
C ASP A 310 -4.56 -13.03 -0.09
N PRO A 311 -3.96 -12.26 0.84
CA PRO A 311 -3.17 -12.81 1.94
C PRO A 311 -4.09 -13.51 2.95
N TYR A 312 -3.58 -14.51 3.67
CA TYR A 312 -4.39 -15.28 4.64
C TYR A 312 -4.99 -14.41 5.76
N GLU A 313 -4.33 -13.30 6.09
CA GLU A 313 -4.74 -12.27 7.05
C GLU A 313 -6.06 -11.56 6.65
N ALA A 314 -6.48 -11.69 5.39
CA ALA A 314 -7.75 -11.14 4.93
C ALA A 314 -8.96 -12.00 5.33
N ILE A 315 -8.73 -13.26 5.74
CA ILE A 315 -9.76 -14.20 6.17
C ILE A 315 -10.20 -13.82 7.60
N ILE A 316 -11.50 -13.62 7.78
CA ILE A 316 -12.12 -13.36 9.07
C ILE A 316 -12.47 -14.67 9.76
N GLU A 317 -13.12 -15.58 9.03
CA GLU A 317 -13.62 -16.85 9.54
C GLU A 317 -13.80 -17.87 8.41
N ILE A 318 -13.75 -19.15 8.77
CA ILE A 318 -14.12 -20.27 7.88
C ILE A 318 -15.63 -20.48 8.06
N VAL A 319 -16.37 -20.37 6.97
CA VAL A 319 -17.84 -20.55 6.95
C VAL A 319 -18.18 -22.03 6.72
N GLU A 320 -17.50 -22.68 5.79
CA GLU A 320 -17.71 -24.11 5.50
C GLU A 320 -16.39 -24.79 5.14
N ALA A 321 -16.07 -25.88 5.85
CA ALA A 321 -14.89 -26.70 5.60
C ALA A 321 -15.23 -27.86 4.65
N LYS A 322 -15.53 -27.54 3.39
CA LYS A 322 -15.82 -28.56 2.37
C LYS A 322 -14.54 -28.87 1.60
N GLU A 323 -13.92 -30.01 1.88
CA GLU A 323 -12.77 -30.45 1.08
C GLU A 323 -13.26 -30.87 -0.30
N SER A 324 -12.89 -30.12 -1.35
CA SER A 324 -13.09 -30.60 -2.71
C SER A 324 -12.08 -31.71 -2.99
N LYS A 325 -12.52 -32.96 -2.85
CA LYS A 325 -11.82 -34.11 -3.41
C LYS A 325 -12.18 -34.17 -4.89
N ASP A 326 -11.48 -33.39 -5.72
CA ASP A 326 -11.42 -33.64 -7.15
C ASP A 326 -10.71 -34.99 -7.36
N ASN A 327 -11.46 -36.08 -7.20
CA ASN A 327 -11.05 -37.40 -7.61
C ASN A 327 -11.10 -37.42 -9.14
N ILE A 328 -10.01 -36.98 -9.78
CA ILE A 328 -9.78 -37.24 -11.19
C ILE A 328 -9.79 -38.75 -11.36
N VAL A 329 -10.88 -39.30 -11.90
CA VAL A 329 -11.00 -40.72 -12.23
C VAL A 329 -10.05 -40.98 -13.39
N ASN A 330 -9.16 -41.96 -13.23
CA ASN A 330 -8.24 -42.33 -14.29
C ASN A 330 -9.03 -42.92 -15.48
N PRO A 331 -9.01 -42.30 -16.67
CA PRO A 331 -9.81 -42.77 -17.81
C PRO A 331 -9.16 -43.94 -18.57
N TYR A 332 -7.95 -44.36 -18.19
CA TYR A 332 -7.14 -45.33 -18.94
C TYR A 332 -7.06 -46.69 -18.26
N VAL A 333 -6.99 -47.74 -19.08
CA VAL A 333 -6.80 -49.13 -18.66
C VAL A 333 -5.46 -49.65 -19.20
N LYS A 334 -4.89 -50.67 -18.53
CA LYS A 334 -3.66 -51.32 -18.98
C LYS A 334 -3.88 -51.90 -20.39
N GLY A 335 -2.99 -51.56 -21.32
CA GLY A 335 -3.07 -51.95 -22.73
C GLY A 335 -3.69 -50.89 -23.64
N ASP A 336 -4.24 -49.79 -23.12
CA ASP A 336 -4.68 -48.66 -23.94
C ASP A 336 -3.50 -48.06 -24.72
N ILE A 337 -3.77 -47.58 -25.94
CA ILE A 337 -2.80 -46.86 -26.77
C ILE A 337 -3.14 -45.37 -26.72
N LEU A 338 -2.14 -44.55 -26.41
CA LEU A 338 -2.21 -43.10 -26.42
C LEU A 338 -1.32 -42.56 -27.53
N HIS A 339 -1.79 -41.57 -28.28
CA HIS A 339 -1.04 -41.03 -29.41
C HIS A 339 -1.09 -39.51 -29.47
N SER A 340 -0.05 -38.92 -30.06
CA SER A 340 -0.04 -37.53 -30.50
C SER A 340 -0.16 -37.47 -32.02
N THR A 341 -1.00 -36.57 -32.51
CA THR A 341 -1.16 -36.30 -33.95
C THR A 341 -0.37 -35.06 -34.33
N ARG A 342 0.08 -34.98 -35.59
CA ARG A 342 0.68 -33.74 -36.11
C ARG A 342 -0.42 -32.71 -36.43
N PRO A 343 -0.19 -31.40 -36.20
CA PRO A 343 -1.21 -30.37 -36.41
C PRO A 343 -1.60 -30.16 -37.88
N GLY A 344 -0.73 -30.54 -38.82
CA GLY A 344 -0.92 -30.28 -40.25
C GLY A 344 -1.74 -31.33 -41.00
N ASP A 345 -1.56 -32.61 -40.66
CA ASP A 345 -2.14 -33.74 -41.41
C ASP A 345 -2.88 -34.76 -40.53
N ASN A 346 -2.98 -34.51 -39.22
CA ASN A 346 -3.53 -35.42 -38.22
C ASN A 346 -2.91 -36.83 -38.21
N SER A 347 -1.75 -37.02 -38.85
CA SER A 347 -1.05 -38.29 -38.83
C SER A 347 -0.50 -38.58 -37.43
N VAL A 348 -0.56 -39.85 -37.02
CA VAL A 348 0.01 -40.28 -35.73
C VAL A 348 1.53 -40.11 -35.78
N PHE A 349 2.05 -39.21 -34.95
CA PHE A 349 3.48 -38.91 -34.88
C PHE A 349 4.20 -39.80 -33.88
N ARG A 350 3.63 -39.95 -32.69
CA ARG A 350 4.14 -40.81 -31.62
C ARG A 350 2.98 -41.55 -30.98
N ALA A 351 3.23 -42.78 -30.59
CA ALA A 351 2.27 -43.59 -29.87
C ALA A 351 2.93 -44.29 -28.69
N TYR A 352 2.14 -44.50 -27.65
CA TYR A 352 2.56 -45.06 -26.39
C TYR A 352 1.51 -46.05 -25.90
N GLN A 353 1.94 -47.19 -25.39
CA GLN A 353 1.06 -48.16 -24.77
C GLN A 353 1.10 -48.03 -23.25
N VAL A 354 -0.06 -48.09 -22.61
CA VAL A 354 -0.20 -48.04 -21.15
C VAL A 354 0.19 -49.38 -20.55
N VAL A 355 1.34 -49.41 -19.86
CA VAL A 355 1.90 -50.62 -19.23
C VAL A 355 1.41 -50.78 -17.78
N GLY A 356 1.07 -49.68 -17.11
CA GLY A 356 0.58 -49.69 -15.74
C GLY A 356 -0.35 -48.53 -15.42
N VAL A 357 -1.32 -48.75 -14.55
CA VAL A 357 -2.34 -47.77 -14.17
C VAL A 357 -2.29 -47.56 -12.66
N THR A 358 -2.28 -46.30 -12.25
CA THR A 358 -2.39 -45.89 -10.84
C THR A 358 -3.58 -44.94 -10.68
N LYS A 359 -4.06 -44.73 -9.45
CA LYS A 359 -5.21 -43.83 -9.20
C LYS A 359 -4.99 -42.40 -9.71
N LYS A 360 -3.74 -41.93 -9.82
CA LYS A 360 -3.39 -40.53 -10.18
C LYS A 360 -2.60 -40.39 -11.48
N GLY A 361 -2.33 -41.50 -12.20
CA GLY A 361 -1.44 -41.48 -13.35
C GLY A 361 -1.30 -42.83 -14.05
N VAL A 362 -0.55 -42.84 -15.14
CA VAL A 362 -0.28 -44.03 -15.96
C VAL A 362 1.22 -44.15 -16.23
N LYS A 363 1.69 -45.39 -16.39
CA LYS A 363 3.01 -45.71 -16.93
C LYS A 363 2.85 -46.04 -18.41
N ILE A 364 3.56 -45.34 -19.27
CA ILE A 364 3.47 -45.48 -20.71
C ILE A 364 4.83 -45.86 -21.28
N GLN A 365 4.83 -46.60 -22.40
CA GLN A 365 6.03 -47.02 -23.11
C GLN A 365 5.82 -46.82 -24.60
N GLN A 366 6.84 -46.28 -25.28
CA GLN A 366 6.71 -45.89 -26.69
C GLN A 366 6.66 -47.12 -27.60
N ILE A 367 5.70 -47.11 -28.52
CA ILE A 367 5.47 -48.18 -29.51
C ILE A 367 5.70 -47.68 -30.94
N ALA A 368 5.92 -48.61 -31.85
CA ALA A 368 6.10 -48.32 -33.26
C ALA A 368 4.82 -47.85 -33.94
N VAL A 369 4.99 -46.90 -34.86
CA VAL A 369 3.93 -46.40 -35.74
C VAL A 369 4.34 -46.74 -37.17
N GLU A 370 3.60 -47.62 -37.81
CA GLU A 370 3.82 -48.01 -39.20
C GLU A 370 2.59 -47.65 -40.02
N ASN A 371 2.80 -47.03 -41.18
CA ASN A 371 1.71 -46.57 -42.06
C ASN A 371 0.67 -45.69 -41.34
N GLY A 372 1.11 -44.86 -40.38
CA GLY A 372 0.24 -43.97 -39.60
C GLY A 372 -0.62 -44.67 -38.54
N LYS A 373 -0.42 -45.98 -38.30
CA LYS A 373 -1.12 -46.74 -37.26
C LYS A 373 -0.15 -47.22 -36.18
N PRO A 374 -0.50 -47.06 -34.90
CA PRO A 374 0.30 -47.61 -33.80
C PRO A 374 0.18 -49.14 -33.77
N ILE A 375 1.32 -49.83 -33.64
CA ILE A 375 1.37 -51.28 -33.50
C ILE A 375 1.51 -51.64 -32.03
N LYS A 376 0.48 -52.31 -31.51
CA LYS A 376 0.46 -52.80 -30.13
C LYS A 376 1.63 -53.76 -29.85
N ASP A 377 2.22 -53.66 -28.66
CA ASP A 377 3.29 -54.51 -28.13
C ASP A 377 4.64 -54.43 -28.90
N LYS A 378 4.75 -53.59 -29.92
CA LYS A 378 6.01 -53.33 -30.64
C LYS A 378 6.75 -52.13 -30.04
N PHE A 379 7.41 -52.34 -28.90
CA PHE A 379 8.12 -51.28 -28.18
C PHE A 379 9.41 -50.85 -28.91
N ILE A 380 9.59 -49.53 -29.09
CA ILE A 380 10.83 -48.96 -29.65
C ILE A 380 11.80 -48.54 -28.55
N SER A 381 11.27 -48.26 -27.35
CA SER A 381 12.08 -47.82 -26.21
C SER A 381 11.95 -48.78 -25.05
N ASP A 382 13.07 -49.13 -24.44
CA ASP A 382 13.11 -49.90 -23.18
C ASP A 382 12.73 -49.05 -21.96
N LYS A 383 12.60 -47.72 -22.13
CA LYS A 383 12.30 -46.78 -21.04
C LYS A 383 10.79 -46.60 -20.88
N GLN A 384 10.29 -46.91 -19.69
CA GLN A 384 8.94 -46.57 -19.28
C GLN A 384 8.92 -45.18 -18.65
N SER A 385 7.97 -44.33 -19.03
CA SER A 385 7.75 -43.03 -18.42
C SER A 385 6.47 -43.02 -17.57
N GLN A 386 6.56 -42.46 -16.37
CA GLN A 386 5.40 -42.28 -15.51
C GLN A 386 4.81 -40.89 -15.72
N ARG A 387 3.53 -40.84 -16.08
CA ARG A 387 2.82 -39.58 -16.34
C ARG A 387 1.61 -39.42 -15.43
N ARG A 388 1.45 -38.20 -14.92
CA ARG A 388 0.29 -37.82 -14.10
C ARG A 388 -0.87 -37.45 -15.00
N ILE A 389 -2.09 -37.83 -14.60
CA ILE A 389 -3.29 -37.40 -15.29
C ILE A 389 -3.62 -35.98 -14.85
N THR A 390 -3.81 -35.11 -15.81
CA THR A 390 -4.13 -33.70 -15.60
C THR A 390 -5.41 -33.37 -16.34
N LYS A 391 -6.28 -32.58 -15.70
CA LYS A 391 -7.38 -31.90 -16.38
C LYS A 391 -6.82 -30.66 -17.05
N SER A 392 -7.08 -30.50 -18.34
CA SER A 392 -6.72 -29.30 -19.10
C SER A 392 -7.33 -28.07 -18.44
N LYS A 393 -6.59 -26.95 -18.43
CA LYS A 393 -7.12 -25.65 -17.97
C LYS A 393 -8.07 -25.01 -18.99
N TRP A 394 -8.03 -25.49 -20.24
CA TRP A 394 -8.64 -24.82 -21.40
C TRP A 394 -9.70 -25.67 -22.10
N SER A 395 -9.87 -26.93 -21.71
CA SER A 395 -10.83 -27.87 -22.29
C SER A 395 -11.26 -28.91 -21.26
N ASP A 396 -12.32 -29.67 -21.56
CA ASP A 396 -12.77 -30.79 -20.74
C ASP A 396 -11.86 -32.03 -20.83
N PHE A 397 -10.72 -31.91 -21.50
CA PHE A 397 -9.75 -32.99 -21.64
C PHE A 397 -9.17 -33.38 -20.27
N VAL A 398 -9.33 -34.65 -19.92
CA VAL A 398 -8.68 -35.29 -18.78
C VAL A 398 -7.79 -36.40 -19.32
N GLY A 399 -6.48 -36.21 -19.22
CA GLY A 399 -5.56 -37.14 -19.85
C GLY A 399 -4.11 -36.90 -19.51
N VAL A 400 -3.23 -37.33 -20.41
CA VAL A 400 -1.77 -37.31 -20.23
C VAL A 400 -1.13 -36.39 -21.26
N TYR A 401 -0.06 -35.73 -20.85
CA TYR A 401 0.78 -34.91 -21.72
C TYR A 401 2.19 -35.52 -21.85
N GLU A 402 2.76 -35.41 -23.04
CA GLU A 402 4.15 -35.75 -23.36
C GLU A 402 4.78 -34.56 -24.10
N ASP A 403 5.86 -33.98 -23.57
CA ASP A 403 6.56 -32.82 -24.15
C ASP A 403 5.62 -31.65 -24.55
N ASP A 404 4.62 -31.34 -23.72
CA ASP A 404 3.54 -30.37 -23.93
C ASP A 404 2.45 -30.75 -24.97
N TRP A 405 2.48 -31.96 -25.52
CA TRP A 405 1.44 -32.47 -26.43
C TRP A 405 0.40 -33.30 -25.68
N GLN A 406 -0.87 -33.09 -25.99
CA GLN A 406 -1.98 -33.91 -25.49
C GLN A 406 -1.91 -35.29 -26.13
N LEU A 407 -1.93 -36.35 -25.31
CA LEU A 407 -2.05 -37.71 -25.81
C LEU A 407 -3.52 -38.15 -25.82
N HIS A 408 -4.05 -38.37 -27.01
CA HIS A 408 -5.41 -38.85 -27.20
C HIS A 408 -5.44 -40.38 -27.16
N LYS A 409 -6.53 -40.95 -26.67
CA LYS A 409 -6.74 -42.41 -26.72
C LYS A 409 -6.98 -42.81 -28.17
N TYR A 410 -6.18 -43.76 -28.67
CA TYR A 410 -6.37 -44.31 -30.01
C TYR A 410 -7.60 -45.22 -30.02
N THR A 411 -8.52 -44.95 -30.93
CA THR A 411 -9.65 -45.84 -31.26
C THR A 411 -9.42 -46.36 -32.67
N GLU A 412 -9.36 -47.68 -32.82
CA GLU A 412 -9.20 -48.35 -34.13
C GLU A 412 -10.30 -48.02 -35.13
#